data_AF-A0A1C5XE89-F1
#
_entry.id   AF-A0A1C5XE89-F1
#
_cell.length_a   1.000
_cell.length_b   1.000
_cell.length_c   1.000
_cell.angle_alpha   90.00
_cell.angle_beta   90.00
_cell.angle_gamma   90.00
#
_symmetry.space_group_name_H-M   'P 1'
#
loop_
_entity.id
_entity.type
_entity.pdbx_description
1 polymer ?
#
loop_
_entity_poly.entity_id
_entity_poly.type
_entity_poly.pdbx_seq_one_letter_code
_entity_poly.pdbx_strand_id
1 'polypeptide(L)'
;MKQIFMINLIAIAMCLFSCSNSKKQTNADPSAVQAEVEANAGVKPFILTEDGVGSLRMKHPFKNMSDTDEGLYNKVEKGTFYYEPAAMTLQTYTLYCDDVEVANFMLEKQLSPIEELTVTSPYVSLENGVKVGMSLREAVTKKGMEAMIMYDEMFDQGIVYIAYGKNLRINVVNEELDDLTEQTKRKALDMTANGDLAKTSELESESIQLTPEDFKPEAKVTCFYIDRRFEE
;
A
#
# COMPACT_ATOMS: atom_id res chain seq x y z
N MET A 1 -1.01 21.86 -5.97
CA MET A 1 0.46 21.77 -6.05
C MET A 1 1.15 21.52 -4.69
N LYS A 2 0.87 22.25 -3.59
CA LYS A 2 1.37 21.85 -2.24
C LYS A 2 0.81 20.52 -1.69
N GLN A 3 -0.25 20.00 -2.31
CA GLN A 3 -1.07 18.89 -1.80
C GLN A 3 -0.49 17.49 -2.10
N ILE A 4 0.24 17.29 -3.20
CA ILE A 4 0.86 16.00 -3.51
C ILE A 4 2.10 15.74 -2.63
N PHE A 5 2.79 16.81 -2.20
CA PHE A 5 3.96 16.72 -1.32
C PHE A 5 3.66 16.21 0.10
N MET A 6 2.40 16.28 0.57
CA MET A 6 2.02 15.65 1.85
C MET A 6 1.58 14.18 1.69
N ILE A 7 1.40 13.69 0.45
CA ILE A 7 0.91 12.33 0.16
C ILE A 7 1.92 11.27 0.62
N ASN A 8 3.21 11.50 0.37
CA ASN A 8 4.21 10.46 0.58
C ASN A 8 4.59 10.29 2.06
N LEU A 9 4.67 11.34 2.88
CA LEU A 9 5.16 11.19 4.26
C LEU A 9 4.25 10.38 5.19
N ILE A 10 2.92 10.51 5.07
CA ILE A 10 1.98 9.77 5.96
C ILE A 10 1.78 8.33 5.45
N ALA A 11 1.78 8.12 4.13
CA ALA A 11 1.79 6.78 3.52
C ALA A 11 3.07 5.98 3.88
N ILE A 12 4.23 6.65 3.87
CA ILE A 12 5.52 6.11 4.31
C ILE A 12 5.48 5.82 5.81
N ALA A 13 4.98 6.73 6.64
CA ALA A 13 4.83 6.46 8.07
C ALA A 13 3.90 5.26 8.33
N MET A 14 2.78 5.10 7.61
CA MET A 14 1.89 3.94 7.78
C MET A 14 2.53 2.63 7.31
N CYS A 15 3.22 2.61 6.17
CA CYS A 15 3.95 1.41 5.72
C CYS A 15 5.10 1.07 6.68
N LEU A 16 5.84 2.06 7.17
CA LEU A 16 6.88 1.89 8.19
C LEU A 16 6.31 1.47 9.53
N PHE A 17 5.13 1.93 9.95
CA PHE A 17 4.47 1.50 11.19
C PHE A 17 3.94 0.07 11.10
N SER A 18 3.37 -0.35 9.96
CA SER A 18 3.03 -1.77 9.73
C SER A 18 4.28 -2.66 9.72
N CYS A 19 5.40 -2.18 9.15
CA CYS A 19 6.68 -2.90 9.19
C CYS A 19 7.35 -2.90 10.59
N SER A 20 7.17 -1.83 11.38
CA SER A 20 7.82 -1.64 12.69
C SER A 20 7.06 -2.24 13.87
N ASN A 21 5.71 -2.28 13.82
CA ASN A 21 4.89 -3.05 14.77
C ASN A 21 4.87 -4.54 14.45
N SER A 22 5.35 -4.93 13.26
CA SER A 22 6.01 -6.21 13.11
C SER A 22 7.27 -6.18 14.00
N LYS A 23 7.09 -6.51 15.30
CA LYS A 23 8.12 -7.26 16.00
C LYS A 23 8.58 -8.30 15.01
N LYS A 24 9.84 -8.21 14.54
CA LYS A 24 10.53 -9.20 13.70
C LYS A 24 9.67 -10.43 13.63
N GLN A 25 8.90 -10.63 12.54
CA GLN A 25 8.14 -11.85 12.34
C GLN A 25 9.12 -12.98 12.61
N THR A 26 9.04 -13.54 13.82
CA THR A 26 10.06 -14.44 14.31
C THR A 26 9.60 -15.75 13.73
N ASN A 27 10.01 -16.00 12.48
CA ASN A 27 9.68 -17.19 11.73
C ASN A 27 8.19 -17.57 11.85
N ALA A 28 7.28 -16.73 11.35
CA ALA A 28 6.02 -17.29 10.90
C ALA A 28 6.38 -18.21 9.73
N ASP A 29 6.27 -19.51 9.96
CA ASP A 29 6.60 -20.54 8.97
C ASP A 29 5.85 -20.20 7.67
N PRO A 30 6.54 -20.01 6.54
CA PRO A 30 5.89 -19.73 5.26
C PRO A 30 4.81 -20.76 4.92
N SER A 31 4.94 -21.99 5.45
CA SER A 31 3.94 -23.04 5.32
C SER A 31 2.65 -22.78 6.12
N ALA A 32 2.67 -22.03 7.22
CA ALA A 32 1.47 -21.70 7.98
C ALA A 32 0.59 -20.66 7.27
N VAL A 33 1.21 -19.62 6.70
CA VAL A 33 0.52 -18.61 5.88
C VAL A 33 -0.04 -19.26 4.60
N GLN A 34 0.73 -20.18 4.00
CA GLN A 34 0.31 -20.90 2.80
C GLN A 34 -0.80 -21.93 3.10
N ALA A 35 -0.78 -22.59 4.26
CA ALA A 35 -1.82 -23.49 4.72
C ALA A 35 -3.14 -22.76 5.05
N GLU A 36 -3.10 -21.55 5.60
CA GLU A 36 -4.31 -20.74 5.82
C GLU A 36 -4.91 -20.22 4.50
N VAL A 37 -4.07 -19.89 3.52
CA VAL A 37 -4.51 -19.51 2.17
C VAL A 37 -5.13 -20.70 1.43
N GLU A 38 -4.59 -21.91 1.60
CA GLU A 38 -5.16 -23.15 1.02
C GLU A 38 -6.44 -23.61 1.74
N ALA A 39 -6.52 -23.44 3.07
CA ALA A 39 -7.71 -23.77 3.85
C ALA A 39 -8.92 -22.87 3.51
N ASN A 40 -8.67 -21.65 3.03
CA ASN A 40 -9.71 -20.67 2.67
C ASN A 40 -10.04 -20.62 1.18
N ALA A 41 -9.61 -21.60 0.38
CA ALA A 41 -9.85 -21.68 -1.07
C ALA A 41 -11.34 -21.70 -1.51
N GLY A 42 -12.30 -21.71 -0.55
CA GLY A 42 -13.74 -21.63 -0.79
C GLY A 42 -14.42 -20.33 -0.35
N VAL A 43 -13.71 -19.40 0.30
CA VAL A 43 -14.29 -18.10 0.72
C VAL A 43 -14.16 -17.12 -0.44
N LYS A 44 -15.27 -16.53 -0.89
CA LYS A 44 -15.25 -15.52 -1.94
C LYS A 44 -14.39 -14.34 -1.45
N PRO A 45 -13.32 -13.96 -2.17
CA PRO A 45 -12.44 -12.90 -1.71
C PRO A 45 -13.20 -11.57 -1.65
N PHE A 46 -12.85 -10.76 -0.65
CA PHE A 46 -13.31 -9.39 -0.59
C PHE A 46 -12.69 -8.61 -1.74
N ILE A 47 -13.52 -7.89 -2.51
CA ILE A 47 -13.04 -7.07 -3.60
C ILE A 47 -12.74 -5.67 -3.09
N LEU A 48 -11.51 -5.21 -3.30
CA LEU A 48 -11.10 -3.84 -3.04
C LEU A 48 -11.39 -2.97 -4.27
N THR A 49 -12.04 -1.83 -4.04
CA THR A 49 -12.25 -0.77 -5.03
C THR A 49 -11.72 0.56 -4.48
N GLU A 50 -11.74 1.63 -5.29
CA GLU A 50 -11.38 2.98 -4.83
C GLU A 50 -12.30 3.50 -3.70
N ASP A 51 -13.48 2.90 -3.52
CA ASP A 51 -14.40 3.24 -2.42
C ASP A 51 -14.10 2.46 -1.12
N GLY A 52 -13.15 1.53 -1.15
CA GLY A 52 -12.72 0.71 -0.01
C GLY A 52 -13.13 -0.76 -0.13
N VAL A 53 -13.22 -1.44 1.01
CA VAL A 53 -13.45 -2.90 1.09
C VAL A 53 -14.29 -3.28 2.30
N GLY A 54 -15.30 -4.13 2.10
CA GLY A 54 -16.18 -4.58 3.16
C GLY A 54 -16.86 -3.41 3.90
N SER A 55 -16.65 -3.31 5.21
CA SER A 55 -17.14 -2.21 6.04
C SER A 55 -16.23 -0.97 6.05
N LEU A 56 -15.02 -1.07 5.48
CA LEU A 56 -14.04 0.02 5.43
C LEU A 56 -14.32 0.85 4.19
N ARG A 57 -15.01 1.98 4.36
CA ARG A 57 -15.44 2.85 3.27
C ARG A 57 -14.69 4.17 3.31
N MET A 58 -14.04 4.49 2.20
CA MET A 58 -13.34 5.76 2.04
C MET A 58 -14.35 6.92 2.13
N LYS A 59 -13.91 8.06 2.66
CA LYS A 59 -14.73 9.27 2.87
C LYS A 59 -15.92 9.09 3.82
N HIS A 60 -15.95 8.00 4.58
CA HIS A 60 -16.93 7.76 5.63
C HIS A 60 -16.26 7.55 7.00
N PRO A 61 -16.88 7.98 8.11
CA PRO A 61 -16.35 7.70 9.45
C PRO A 61 -16.22 6.19 9.70
N PHE A 62 -15.13 5.80 10.38
CA PHE A 62 -14.97 4.40 10.76
C PHE A 62 -16.00 3.99 11.82
N LYS A 63 -16.71 2.90 11.54
CA LYS A 63 -17.57 2.19 12.49
C LYS A 63 -16.99 0.80 12.74
N ASN A 64 -16.68 0.50 13.99
CA ASN A 64 -16.21 -0.84 14.35
C ASN A 64 -17.34 -1.86 14.15
N MET A 65 -17.08 -2.87 13.33
CA MET A 65 -17.98 -3.99 13.02
C MET A 65 -17.37 -5.33 13.45
N SER A 66 -16.37 -5.34 14.35
CA SER A 66 -15.68 -6.55 14.82
C SER A 66 -16.61 -7.61 15.41
N ASP A 67 -17.74 -7.18 15.97
CA ASP A 67 -18.71 -8.06 16.66
C ASP A 67 -19.80 -8.56 15.69
N THR A 68 -19.61 -8.36 14.39
CA THR A 68 -20.53 -8.80 13.34
C THR A 68 -19.87 -9.83 12.43
N ASP A 69 -20.65 -10.80 11.93
CA ASP A 69 -20.19 -11.82 10.98
C ASP A 69 -19.94 -11.26 9.55
N GLU A 70 -19.92 -9.93 9.40
CA GLU A 70 -19.83 -9.22 8.12
C GLU A 70 -18.37 -8.90 7.71
N GLY A 71 -17.40 -9.21 8.56
CA GLY A 71 -16.11 -8.52 8.58
C GLY A 71 -14.92 -9.21 7.91
N LEU A 72 -14.12 -8.39 7.23
CA LEU A 72 -12.70 -8.65 6.88
C LEU A 72 -11.81 -8.85 8.13
N TYR A 73 -12.30 -8.47 9.32
CA TYR A 73 -11.61 -8.42 10.61
C TYR A 73 -12.58 -8.77 11.75
N ASN A 74 -12.05 -9.28 12.86
CA ASN A 74 -12.78 -9.59 14.09
C ASN A 74 -12.17 -8.93 15.35
N LYS A 75 -11.07 -8.18 15.20
CA LYS A 75 -10.40 -7.47 16.29
C LYS A 75 -9.88 -6.12 15.81
N VAL A 76 -10.00 -5.08 16.65
CA VAL A 76 -9.50 -3.72 16.37
C VAL A 76 -8.61 -3.25 17.51
N GLU A 77 -7.39 -2.87 17.18
CA GLU A 77 -6.46 -2.20 18.08
C GLU A 77 -6.44 -0.71 17.76
N LYS A 78 -6.46 0.12 18.82
CA LYS A 78 -6.44 1.58 18.72
C LYS A 78 -5.19 2.11 19.38
N GLY A 79 -4.56 3.10 18.74
CA GLY A 79 -3.40 3.78 19.29
C GLY A 79 -3.37 5.25 18.89
N THR A 80 -2.22 5.87 19.15
CA THR A 80 -1.95 7.25 18.75
C THR A 80 -0.55 7.35 18.17
N PHE A 81 -0.40 8.14 17.11
CA PHE A 81 0.87 8.44 16.48
C PHE A 81 1.10 9.95 16.47
N TYR A 82 2.26 10.40 16.98
CA TYR A 82 2.66 11.79 16.88
C TYR A 82 3.45 12.01 15.60
N TYR A 83 2.86 12.74 14.66
CA TYR A 83 3.48 13.09 13.40
C TYR A 83 4.21 14.43 13.54
N GLU A 84 5.51 14.37 13.82
CA GLU A 84 6.35 15.53 14.08
C GLU A 84 6.30 16.63 13.00
N PRO A 85 6.35 16.31 11.68
CA PRO A 85 6.40 17.33 10.65
C PRO A 85 5.19 18.28 10.62
N ALA A 86 4.02 17.81 11.04
CA ALA A 86 2.82 18.64 11.15
C ALA A 86 2.40 18.93 12.60
N ALA A 87 3.24 18.56 13.57
CA ALA A 87 3.00 18.72 15.00
C ALA A 87 1.59 18.26 15.44
N MET A 88 1.13 17.12 14.90
CA MET A 88 -0.22 16.60 15.13
C MET A 88 -0.20 15.19 15.71
N THR A 89 -1.19 14.86 16.53
CA THR A 89 -1.43 13.50 17.00
C THR A 89 -2.58 12.88 16.22
N LEU A 90 -2.31 11.76 15.55
CA LEU A 90 -3.28 10.98 14.79
C LEU A 90 -3.76 9.79 15.63
N GLN A 91 -5.03 9.43 15.50
CA GLN A 91 -5.58 8.18 16.00
C GLN A 91 -5.23 7.07 15.02
N THR A 92 -4.60 5.99 15.50
CA THR A 92 -4.25 4.85 14.66
C THR A 92 -5.24 3.70 14.90
N TYR A 93 -5.58 3.00 13.82
CA TYR A 93 -6.42 1.81 13.86
C TYR A 93 -5.71 0.68 13.12
N THR A 94 -5.51 -0.43 13.81
CA THR A 94 -5.00 -1.68 13.23
C THR A 94 -6.07 -2.75 13.39
N LEU A 95 -6.45 -3.37 12.27
CA LEU A 95 -7.55 -4.32 12.19
C LEU A 95 -6.97 -5.70 11.93
N TYR A 96 -7.48 -6.69 12.67
CA TYR A 96 -7.01 -8.05 12.63
C TYR A 96 -8.15 -9.01 12.33
N CYS A 97 -7.87 -10.04 11.53
CA CYS A 97 -8.65 -11.26 11.48
C CYS A 97 -7.86 -12.31 12.27
N ASP A 98 -8.42 -12.72 13.40
CA ASP A 98 -7.72 -13.48 14.44
C ASP A 98 -6.46 -12.75 14.90
N ASP A 99 -5.28 -13.23 14.52
CA ASP A 99 -3.98 -12.63 14.85
C ASP A 99 -3.22 -12.07 13.64
N VAL A 100 -3.87 -12.04 12.47
CA VAL A 100 -3.29 -11.52 11.23
C VAL A 100 -3.77 -10.08 10.99
N GLU A 101 -2.84 -9.13 10.85
CA GLU A 101 -3.18 -7.76 10.43
C GLU A 101 -3.75 -7.78 9.01
N VAL A 102 -4.96 -7.26 8.86
CA VAL A 102 -5.68 -7.24 7.58
C VAL A 102 -5.83 -5.85 6.99
N ALA A 103 -5.84 -4.81 7.82
CA ALA A 103 -5.89 -3.43 7.39
C ALA A 103 -5.42 -2.47 8.50
N ASN A 104 -4.97 -1.29 8.10
CA ASN A 104 -4.69 -0.19 9.02
C ASN A 104 -4.97 1.17 8.37
N PHE A 105 -5.27 2.16 9.20
CA PHE A 105 -5.45 3.54 8.79
C PHE A 105 -5.27 4.50 9.99
N MET A 106 -5.09 5.78 9.67
CA MET A 106 -4.97 6.85 10.66
C MET A 106 -6.07 7.89 10.45
N LEU A 107 -6.58 8.46 11.55
CA LEU A 107 -7.60 9.51 11.54
C LEU A 107 -7.13 10.70 12.39
N GLU A 108 -7.39 11.93 11.94
CA GLU A 108 -7.15 13.11 12.76
C GLU A 108 -8.00 13.12 14.04
N LYS A 109 -9.25 12.64 13.96
CA LYS A 109 -10.22 12.56 15.06
C LYS A 109 -11.07 11.29 14.93
N GLN A 110 -11.67 10.83 16.02
CA GLN A 110 -12.44 9.58 16.07
C GLN A 110 -13.59 9.48 15.04
N LEU A 111 -14.18 10.60 14.63
CA LEU A 111 -15.27 10.66 13.65
C LEU A 111 -14.83 11.23 12.30
N SER A 112 -13.52 11.45 12.11
CA SER A 112 -13.00 11.83 10.80
C SER A 112 -13.27 10.70 9.80
N PRO A 113 -13.56 11.04 8.54
CA PRO A 113 -13.68 10.04 7.49
C PRO A 113 -12.36 9.30 7.27
N ILE A 114 -12.42 8.04 6.83
CA ILE A 114 -11.24 7.31 6.35
C ILE A 114 -10.80 7.95 5.03
N GLU A 115 -9.63 8.56 5.01
CA GLU A 115 -9.06 9.18 3.81
C GLU A 115 -7.83 8.46 3.28
N GLU A 116 -7.22 7.62 4.11
CA GLU A 116 -6.13 6.71 3.75
C GLU A 116 -6.46 5.32 4.29
N LEU A 117 -6.17 4.28 3.52
CA LEU A 117 -6.40 2.90 3.92
C LEU A 117 -5.31 1.98 3.36
N THR A 118 -4.61 1.28 4.25
CA THR A 118 -3.70 0.19 3.90
C THR A 118 -4.39 -1.14 4.14
N VAL A 119 -4.37 -2.05 3.17
CA VAL A 119 -4.96 -3.38 3.26
C VAL A 119 -3.88 -4.43 3.01
N THR A 120 -3.59 -5.24 4.02
CA THR A 120 -2.59 -6.32 4.01
C THR A 120 -3.23 -7.70 3.96
N SER A 121 -4.55 -7.78 3.93
CA SER A 121 -5.28 -9.04 4.01
C SER A 121 -5.02 -9.97 2.82
N PRO A 122 -4.70 -11.25 3.06
CA PRO A 122 -4.63 -12.26 1.99
C PRO A 122 -6.03 -12.60 1.42
N TYR A 123 -7.10 -12.21 2.10
CA TYR A 123 -8.50 -12.45 1.70
C TYR A 123 -9.05 -11.37 0.76
N VAL A 124 -8.23 -10.36 0.44
CA VAL A 124 -8.62 -9.24 -0.41
C VAL A 124 -7.94 -9.35 -1.77
N SER A 125 -8.71 -9.09 -2.82
CA SER A 125 -8.21 -8.98 -4.19
C SER A 125 -8.78 -7.76 -4.90
N LEU A 126 -8.10 -7.31 -5.94
CA LEU A 126 -8.65 -6.40 -6.94
C LEU A 126 -9.60 -7.14 -7.88
N GLU A 127 -10.42 -6.40 -8.62
CA GLU A 127 -11.32 -6.96 -9.62
C GLU A 127 -10.60 -7.74 -10.73
N ASN A 128 -9.37 -7.33 -11.07
CA ASN A 128 -8.53 -8.03 -12.05
C ASN A 128 -7.80 -9.25 -11.47
N GLY A 129 -8.05 -9.60 -10.20
CA GLY A 129 -7.53 -10.79 -9.52
C GLY A 129 -6.17 -10.62 -8.85
N VAL A 130 -5.56 -9.42 -8.88
CA VAL A 130 -4.34 -9.16 -8.08
C VAL A 130 -4.69 -9.28 -6.59
N LYS A 131 -3.84 -9.94 -5.80
CA LYS A 131 -4.04 -10.18 -4.36
C LYS A 131 -2.72 -10.07 -3.60
N VAL A 132 -2.79 -9.84 -2.29
CA VAL A 132 -1.62 -9.88 -1.41
C VAL A 132 -0.97 -11.27 -1.50
N GLY A 133 0.37 -11.28 -1.57
CA GLY A 133 1.19 -12.47 -1.77
C GLY A 133 1.42 -12.89 -3.23
N MET A 134 0.70 -12.31 -4.20
CA MET A 134 0.96 -12.52 -5.64
C MET A 134 2.35 -12.00 -6.02
N SER A 135 3.05 -12.69 -6.94
CA SER A 135 4.31 -12.17 -7.48
C SER A 135 4.09 -10.83 -8.19
N LEU A 136 4.95 -9.84 -7.96
CA LEU A 136 4.87 -8.56 -8.69
C LEU A 136 5.00 -8.77 -10.20
N ARG A 137 5.83 -9.73 -10.62
CA ARG A 137 5.97 -10.10 -12.04
C ARG A 137 4.64 -10.55 -12.65
N GLU A 138 3.83 -11.29 -11.91
CA GLU A 138 2.50 -11.69 -12.36
C GLU A 138 1.53 -10.51 -12.29
N ALA A 139 1.53 -9.78 -11.18
CA ALA A 139 0.60 -8.69 -10.92
C ALA A 139 0.64 -7.63 -12.02
N VAL A 140 1.82 -7.15 -12.41
CA VAL A 140 1.97 -6.09 -13.42
C VAL A 140 1.54 -6.50 -14.84
N THR A 141 1.33 -7.80 -15.09
CA THR A 141 0.75 -8.28 -16.37
C THR A 141 -0.78 -8.24 -16.40
N LYS A 142 -1.44 -8.06 -15.24
CA LYS A 142 -2.91 -8.04 -15.17
C LYS A 142 -3.44 -6.76 -15.81
N LYS A 143 -4.61 -6.87 -16.44
CA LYS A 143 -5.27 -5.75 -17.10
C LYS A 143 -5.52 -4.59 -16.13
N GLY A 144 -5.22 -3.37 -16.56
CA GLY A 144 -5.45 -2.14 -15.78
C GLY A 144 -4.34 -1.83 -14.77
N MET A 145 -3.28 -2.64 -14.71
CA MET A 145 -2.11 -2.35 -13.91
C MET A 145 -1.16 -1.41 -14.66
N GLU A 146 -0.63 -0.43 -13.93
CA GLU A 146 0.44 0.44 -14.37
C GLU A 146 1.61 0.32 -13.39
N ALA A 147 2.82 0.18 -13.91
CA ALA A 147 4.03 0.10 -13.11
C ALA A 147 5.09 0.99 -13.74
N MET A 148 5.60 1.96 -12.99
CA MET A 148 6.58 2.90 -13.48
C MET A 148 7.47 3.43 -12.37
N ILE A 149 8.66 3.90 -12.71
CA ILE A 149 9.50 4.70 -11.81
C ILE A 149 9.21 6.17 -12.11
N MET A 150 8.91 6.93 -11.06
CA MET A 150 8.73 8.37 -11.09
C MET A 150 9.73 9.03 -10.16
N TYR A 151 10.07 10.29 -10.40
CA TYR A 151 10.91 11.05 -9.50
C TYR A 151 10.08 11.77 -8.44
N ASP A 152 10.52 11.68 -7.19
CA ASP A 152 9.95 12.42 -6.07
C ASP A 152 10.86 13.59 -5.70
N GLU A 153 10.38 14.79 -6.03
CA GLU A 153 11.01 16.05 -5.70
C GLU A 153 11.21 16.27 -4.19
N MET A 154 10.37 15.67 -3.34
CA MET A 154 10.44 15.83 -1.89
C MET A 154 11.65 15.13 -1.29
N PHE A 155 11.95 13.94 -1.79
CA PHE A 155 13.04 13.10 -1.29
C PHE A 155 14.24 13.06 -2.24
N ASP A 156 14.19 13.81 -3.35
CA ASP A 156 15.22 13.87 -4.39
C ASP A 156 15.62 12.48 -4.90
N GLN A 157 14.62 11.59 -5.07
CA GLN A 157 14.85 10.17 -5.39
C GLN A 157 13.78 9.58 -6.32
N GLY A 158 14.12 8.49 -7.02
CA GLY A 158 13.15 7.70 -7.77
C GLY A 158 12.27 6.83 -6.86
N ILE A 159 10.97 6.80 -7.12
CA ILE A 159 9.96 5.99 -6.44
C ILE A 159 9.33 5.02 -7.44
N VAL A 160 9.16 3.76 -7.02
CA VAL A 160 8.37 2.80 -7.79
C VAL A 160 6.89 3.05 -7.53
N TYR A 161 6.18 3.37 -8.58
CA TYR A 161 4.73 3.51 -8.60
C TYR A 161 4.12 2.27 -9.28
N ILE A 162 3.37 1.47 -8.53
CA ILE A 162 2.53 0.40 -9.08
C ILE A 162 1.09 0.70 -8.68
N ALA A 163 0.20 0.78 -9.65
CA ALA A 163 -1.18 1.20 -9.42
C ALA A 163 -2.20 0.46 -10.28
N TYR A 164 -3.43 0.48 -9.79
CA TYR A 164 -4.62 0.01 -10.48
C TYR A 164 -5.66 1.14 -10.49
N GLY A 165 -5.86 1.77 -11.64
CA GLY A 165 -6.68 2.98 -11.70
C GLY A 165 -5.99 4.19 -11.05
N LYS A 166 -6.78 5.18 -10.60
CA LYS A 166 -6.25 6.49 -10.23
C LYS A 166 -5.80 6.55 -8.77
N ASN A 167 -6.55 5.90 -7.89
CA ASN A 167 -6.42 6.09 -6.43
C ASN A 167 -5.97 4.85 -5.68
N LEU A 168 -5.81 3.71 -6.37
CA LEU A 168 -5.39 2.46 -5.76
C LEU A 168 -3.96 2.13 -6.17
N ARG A 169 -3.08 2.10 -5.17
CA ARG A 169 -1.68 1.72 -5.31
C ARG A 169 -1.45 0.33 -4.74
N ILE A 170 -0.47 -0.39 -5.28
CA ILE A 170 -0.06 -1.71 -4.82
C ILE A 170 1.40 -1.62 -4.43
N ASN A 171 1.72 -1.89 -3.16
CA ASN A 171 3.02 -1.60 -2.55
C ASN A 171 3.41 -0.12 -2.64
N VAL A 172 3.71 0.52 -1.52
CA VAL A 172 4.39 1.83 -1.53
C VAL A 172 5.86 1.55 -1.28
N VAL A 173 6.63 1.32 -2.35
CA VAL A 173 8.08 1.08 -2.25
C VAL A 173 8.78 2.43 -2.23
N ASN A 174 9.02 2.92 -1.03
CA ASN A 174 9.89 4.07 -0.81
C ASN A 174 11.13 3.60 -0.07
N GLU A 175 12.29 4.10 -0.50
CA GLU A 175 13.62 3.99 0.11
C GLU A 175 14.64 3.06 -0.58
N GLU A 176 14.37 1.77 -0.84
CA GLU A 176 15.46 0.87 -1.33
C GLU A 176 15.27 0.29 -2.75
N LEU A 177 14.16 0.62 -3.42
CA LEU A 177 13.76 0.01 -4.71
C LEU A 177 13.81 -1.52 -4.66
N ASP A 178 13.65 -2.12 -3.48
CA ASP A 178 14.13 -3.48 -3.19
C ASP A 178 13.48 -4.59 -3.97
N ASP A 179 12.27 -4.34 -4.45
CA ASP A 179 11.55 -5.24 -5.31
C ASP A 179 12.08 -5.25 -6.75
N LEU A 180 12.94 -4.31 -7.13
CA LEU A 180 13.54 -4.20 -8.46
C LEU A 180 14.86 -4.98 -8.58
N THR A 181 15.16 -5.44 -9.79
CA THR A 181 16.49 -6.00 -10.09
C THR A 181 17.58 -4.94 -9.95
N GLU A 182 18.81 -5.37 -9.63
CA GLU A 182 19.97 -4.47 -9.55
C GLU A 182 20.21 -3.66 -10.82
N GLN A 183 19.89 -4.23 -11.99
CA GLN A 183 19.99 -3.53 -13.27
C GLN A 183 18.99 -2.36 -13.34
N THR A 184 17.72 -2.60 -13.00
CA THR A 184 16.67 -1.58 -13.02
C THR A 184 16.92 -0.53 -11.94
N LYS A 185 17.37 -0.94 -10.75
CA LYS A 185 17.80 -0.01 -9.68
C LYS A 185 18.87 0.95 -10.16
N ARG A 186 19.94 0.44 -10.78
CA ARG A 186 21.03 1.29 -11.32
C ARG A 186 20.53 2.25 -12.38
N LYS A 187 19.69 1.78 -13.31
CA LYS A 187 19.08 2.64 -14.33
C LYS A 187 18.28 3.79 -13.71
N ALA A 188 17.50 3.52 -12.66
CA ALA A 188 16.73 4.53 -11.94
C ALA A 188 17.63 5.58 -11.25
N LEU A 189 18.69 5.11 -10.58
CA LEU A 189 19.67 5.97 -9.91
C LEU A 189 20.46 6.82 -10.90
N ASP A 190 20.92 6.25 -12.00
CA ASP A 190 21.67 6.96 -13.04
C ASP A 190 20.81 8.07 -13.67
N MET A 191 19.54 7.80 -13.96
CA MET A 191 18.62 8.80 -14.50
C MET A 191 18.31 9.92 -13.50
N THR A 192 18.25 9.60 -12.20
CA THR A 192 18.09 10.61 -11.14
C THR A 192 19.35 11.47 -11.01
N ALA A 193 20.54 10.85 -11.06
CA ALA A 193 21.82 11.54 -10.95
C ALA A 193 22.15 12.44 -12.15
N ASN A 194 21.72 12.05 -13.35
CA ASN A 194 21.95 12.81 -14.59
C ASN A 194 20.86 13.87 -14.86
N GLY A 195 19.79 13.90 -14.07
CA GLY A 195 18.65 14.81 -14.27
C GLY A 195 17.74 14.43 -15.44
N ASP A 196 17.87 13.20 -15.96
CA ASP A 196 17.03 12.64 -17.02
C ASP A 196 15.61 12.35 -16.48
N LEU A 197 15.50 11.87 -15.24
CA LEU A 197 14.25 11.95 -14.48
C LEU A 197 14.01 13.43 -14.11
N ALA A 198 13.41 14.18 -15.01
CA ALA A 198 13.27 15.63 -14.89
C ALA A 198 12.48 16.05 -13.64
N LYS A 199 12.96 17.09 -12.94
CA LYS A 199 12.28 17.79 -11.81
C LYS A 199 11.14 18.69 -12.30
N THR A 200 10.33 18.20 -13.22
CA THR A 200 9.30 19.02 -13.86
C THR A 200 7.94 18.71 -13.26
N SER A 201 7.29 19.77 -12.79
CA SER A 201 5.99 19.82 -12.12
C SER A 201 4.80 19.32 -12.96
N GLU A 202 5.06 18.71 -14.11
CA GLU A 202 4.08 18.19 -15.06
C GLU A 202 4.28 16.67 -15.16
N LEU A 203 3.25 15.90 -14.80
CA LEU A 203 3.18 14.43 -14.86
C LEU A 203 3.50 13.81 -16.24
N GLU A 204 3.86 14.60 -17.24
CA GLU A 204 4.19 14.17 -18.60
C GLU A 204 5.69 13.98 -18.86
N SER A 205 6.57 14.36 -17.93
CA SER A 205 8.03 14.29 -18.12
C SER A 205 8.67 13.08 -17.42
N GLU A 206 8.99 12.08 -18.24
CA GLU A 206 9.97 11.00 -18.02
C GLU A 206 9.71 10.01 -16.87
N SER A 207 8.66 9.19 -17.02
CA SER A 207 8.52 7.95 -16.25
C SER A 207 9.23 6.78 -16.94
N ILE A 208 9.82 5.87 -16.15
CA ILE A 208 10.35 4.60 -16.67
C ILE A 208 9.25 3.55 -16.53
N GLN A 209 8.64 3.16 -17.64
CA GLN A 209 7.69 2.04 -17.63
C GLN A 209 8.41 0.76 -17.22
N LEU A 210 7.84 0.06 -16.24
CA LEU A 210 8.36 -1.18 -15.71
C LEU A 210 7.66 -2.38 -16.34
N THR A 211 8.47 -3.40 -16.60
CA THR A 211 8.06 -4.70 -17.10
C THR A 211 8.18 -5.75 -16.01
N PRO A 212 7.56 -6.95 -16.14
CA PRO A 212 7.75 -8.03 -15.18
C PRO A 212 9.22 -8.34 -14.85
N GLU A 213 10.10 -8.25 -15.84
CA GLU A 213 11.52 -8.57 -15.73
C GLU A 213 12.30 -7.58 -14.86
N ASP A 214 11.77 -6.37 -14.69
CA ASP A 214 12.36 -5.33 -13.85
C ASP A 214 12.23 -5.64 -12.35
N PHE A 215 11.34 -6.55 -11.96
CA PHE A 215 11.15 -6.98 -10.58
C PHE A 215 11.98 -8.23 -10.25
N LYS A 216 12.46 -8.35 -9.01
CA LYS A 216 13.09 -9.58 -8.52
C LYS A 216 12.08 -10.74 -8.54
N PRO A 217 12.51 -11.99 -8.83
CA PRO A 217 11.62 -13.15 -8.84
C PRO A 217 10.83 -13.36 -7.55
N GLU A 218 11.43 -13.03 -6.40
CA GLU A 218 10.87 -13.15 -5.06
C GLU A 218 9.96 -11.99 -4.65
N ALA A 219 9.92 -10.90 -5.43
CA ALA A 219 9.14 -9.71 -5.09
C ALA A 219 7.63 -10.00 -5.18
N LYS A 220 6.89 -9.55 -4.16
CA LYS A 220 5.46 -9.87 -4.00
C LYS A 220 4.65 -8.61 -3.69
N VAL A 221 3.37 -8.66 -4.02
CA VAL A 221 2.38 -7.72 -3.49
C VAL A 221 2.30 -7.92 -1.97
N THR A 222 2.61 -6.88 -1.20
CA THR A 222 2.59 -6.88 0.26
C THR A 222 1.36 -6.16 0.81
N CYS A 223 0.87 -5.14 0.10
CA CYS A 223 -0.33 -4.42 0.50
C CYS A 223 -1.01 -3.72 -0.69
N PHE A 224 -2.26 -3.35 -0.47
CA PHE A 224 -2.94 -2.33 -1.24
C PHE A 224 -3.04 -1.04 -0.42
N TYR A 225 -2.94 0.09 -1.09
CA TYR A 225 -3.01 1.40 -0.47
C TYR A 225 -3.98 2.28 -1.26
N ILE A 226 -4.94 2.89 -0.55
CA ILE A 226 -5.87 3.86 -1.11
C ILE A 226 -5.63 5.20 -0.42
N ASP A 227 -5.52 6.27 -1.22
CA ASP A 227 -5.46 7.65 -0.73
C ASP A 227 -6.48 8.51 -1.45
N ARG A 228 -7.39 9.12 -0.69
CA ARG A 228 -8.43 10.00 -1.19
C ARG A 228 -8.44 11.36 -0.50
N ARG A 229 -7.42 11.72 0.28
CA ARG A 229 -7.38 13.01 1.02
C ARG A 229 -7.63 14.24 0.16
N PHE A 230 -7.25 14.18 -1.12
CA PHE A 230 -7.28 15.33 -2.04
C PHE A 230 -8.41 15.29 -3.05
N GLU A 231 -9.36 14.37 -2.90
CA GLU A 231 -10.58 14.36 -3.70
C GLU A 231 -11.65 15.25 -3.06
N GLU A 232 -12.23 16.13 -3.86
CA GLU A 232 -13.37 17.00 -3.51
C GLU A 232 -14.70 16.23 -3.53
#